data_AF-A0A2T0HN39-F1
#
_entry.id   AF-A0A2T0HN39-F1
#
_cell.length_a   1.000
_cell.length_b   1.000
_cell.length_c   1.000
_cell.angle_alpha   90.00
_cell.angle_beta   90.00
_cell.angle_gamma   90.00
#
_symmetry.space_group_name_H-M   'P 1'
#
loop_
_entity.id
_entity.type
_entity.pdbx_description
1 polymer ?
#
loop_
_entity_poly.entity_id
_entity_poly.type
_entity_poly.pdbx_seq_one_letter_code
_entity_poly.pdbx_strand_id
1 'polypeptide(L)'
;MKTEAQLSRDADLYLARQFGQAFVREKNSHQVRTDFNRVFKGDREALEQFEHGVVEEDQKRLALGMTPEQFHRHHLDNKTLRSAKRSANGRSHV
;
A
#
# COMPACT_ATOMS: atom_id res chain seq x y z
N MET A 1 -28.75 0.82 -3.37
CA MET A 1 -27.61 0.11 -4.01
C MET A 1 -26.63 1.16 -4.54
N LYS A 2 -25.32 0.93 -4.43
CA LYS A 2 -24.30 1.80 -5.07
C LYS A 2 -24.32 1.56 -6.58
N THR A 3 -24.13 2.61 -7.38
CA THR A 3 -23.98 2.48 -8.84
C THR A 3 -22.59 1.95 -9.21
N GLU A 4 -22.41 1.41 -10.42
CA GLU A 4 -21.09 0.96 -10.91
C GLU A 4 -20.05 2.08 -10.88
N ALA A 5 -20.45 3.31 -11.21
CA ALA A 5 -19.59 4.49 -11.10
C ALA A 5 -19.17 4.78 -9.66
N GLN A 6 -20.06 4.57 -8.67
CA GLN A 6 -19.73 4.73 -7.25
C GLN A 6 -18.80 3.62 -6.75
N LEU A 7 -18.96 2.39 -7.23
CA LEU A 7 -18.06 1.28 -6.89
C LEU A 7 -16.66 1.49 -7.49
N SER A 8 -16.58 1.96 -8.74
CA SER A 8 -15.30 2.30 -9.38
C SER A 8 -14.60 3.41 -8.60
N ARG A 9 -15.33 4.46 -8.20
CA ARG A 9 -14.76 5.56 -7.43
C ARG A 9 -14.24 5.11 -6.07
N ASP A 10 -14.97 4.26 -5.37
CA ASP A 10 -14.57 3.69 -4.08
C ASP A 10 -13.26 2.87 -4.22
N ALA A 11 -13.15 2.08 -5.29
CA ALA A 11 -11.95 1.32 -5.61
C ALA A 11 -10.75 2.21 -5.94
N ASP A 12 -10.95 3.28 -6.70
CA ASP A 12 -9.92 4.28 -7.04
C ASP A 12 -9.39 4.97 -5.78
N LEU A 13 -10.29 5.40 -4.89
CA LEU A 13 -9.93 6.02 -3.61
C LEU A 13 -9.23 5.04 -2.66
N TYR A 14 -9.66 3.78 -2.66
CA TYR A 14 -8.97 2.73 -1.91
C TYR A 14 -7.55 2.49 -2.44
N LEU A 15 -7.37 2.47 -3.77
CA LEU A 15 -6.07 2.34 -4.40
C LEU A 15 -5.16 3.53 -4.06
N ALA A 16 -5.69 4.75 -4.08
CA ALA A 16 -4.96 5.95 -3.67
C ALA A 16 -4.42 5.84 -2.22
N ARG A 17 -5.24 5.31 -1.30
CA ARG A 17 -4.82 5.00 0.07
C ARG A 17 -3.73 3.93 0.14
N GLN A 18 -3.80 2.90 -0.71
CA GLN A 18 -2.73 1.90 -0.82
C GLN A 18 -1.40 2.49 -1.29
N PHE A 19 -1.42 3.46 -2.21
CA PHE A 19 -0.22 4.22 -2.59
C PHE A 19 0.38 4.97 -1.40
N GLY A 20 -0.47 5.59 -0.55
CA GLY A 20 -0.02 6.25 0.67
C GLY A 20 0.67 5.29 1.64
N GLN A 21 0.10 4.11 1.86
CA GLN A 21 0.73 3.08 2.70
C GLN A 21 2.06 2.60 2.09
N ALA A 22 2.09 2.36 0.77
CA ALA A 22 3.30 1.95 0.07
C ALA A 22 4.42 3.00 0.16
N PHE A 23 4.08 4.29 0.20
CA PHE A 23 5.06 5.37 0.35
C PHE A 23 5.88 5.25 1.64
N VAL A 24 5.28 4.76 2.73
CA VAL A 24 5.96 4.53 4.02
C VAL A 24 6.71 3.20 4.04
N ARG A 25 6.18 2.18 3.36
CA ARG A 25 6.75 0.82 3.32
C ARG A 25 7.97 0.72 2.41
N GLU A 26 7.93 1.39 1.27
CA GLU A 26 8.92 1.24 0.20
C GLU A 26 10.10 2.20 0.42
N LYS A 27 11.32 1.72 0.16
CA LYS A 27 12.53 2.56 0.27
C LYS A 27 12.54 3.70 -0.75
N ASN A 28 11.92 3.50 -1.91
CA ASN A 28 11.83 4.51 -2.97
C ASN A 28 10.47 5.19 -2.98
N SER A 29 10.22 5.98 -1.94
CA SER A 29 8.98 6.75 -1.77
C SER A 29 8.74 7.76 -2.91
N HIS A 30 9.80 8.28 -3.53
CA HIS A 30 9.72 9.14 -4.72
C HIS A 30 9.09 8.44 -5.92
N GLN A 31 9.44 7.18 -6.18
CA GLN A 31 8.83 6.40 -7.25
C GLN A 31 7.34 6.19 -6.99
N VAL A 32 6.97 5.82 -5.76
CA VAL A 32 5.56 5.63 -5.36
C VAL A 32 4.75 6.91 -5.57
N ARG A 33 5.32 8.08 -5.20
CA ARG A 33 4.66 9.37 -5.42
C ARG A 33 4.51 9.71 -6.91
N THR A 34 5.53 9.39 -7.71
CA THR A 34 5.48 9.58 -9.17
C THR A 34 4.40 8.72 -9.81
N ASP A 35 4.30 7.45 -9.40
CA ASP A 35 3.30 6.52 -9.89
C ASP A 35 1.88 6.95 -9.47
N PHE A 36 1.70 7.39 -8.22
CA PHE A 36 0.45 7.98 -7.76
C PHE A 36 0.02 9.17 -8.64
N ASN A 37 0.93 10.12 -8.89
CA ASN A 37 0.65 11.29 -9.71
C ASN A 37 0.34 10.94 -11.17
N ARG A 38 0.85 9.81 -11.68
CA ARG A 38 0.55 9.31 -13.01
C ARG A 38 -0.87 8.75 -13.11
N VAL A 39 -1.35 8.08 -12.06
CA VAL A 39 -2.68 7.44 -12.03
C VAL A 39 -3.78 8.43 -11.65
N PHE A 40 -3.56 9.27 -10.64
CA PHE A 40 -4.59 10.14 -10.02
C PHE A 40 -4.35 11.63 -10.28
N LYS A 41 -3.80 11.97 -11.45
CA LYS A 41 -3.34 13.32 -11.77
C LYS A 41 -4.42 14.38 -11.52
N GLY A 42 -4.19 15.24 -10.53
CA GLY A 42 -5.08 16.36 -10.19
C GLY A 42 -6.32 15.98 -9.40
N ASP A 43 -6.43 14.72 -8.96
CA ASP A 43 -7.55 14.25 -8.16
C ASP A 43 -7.31 14.56 -6.67
N ARG A 44 -8.06 15.53 -6.16
CA ARG A 44 -7.92 15.99 -4.77
C ARG A 44 -8.37 14.94 -3.76
N GLU A 45 -9.46 14.22 -4.02
CA GLU A 45 -9.95 13.20 -3.09
C GLU A 45 -8.97 12.02 -3.02
N ALA A 46 -8.39 11.62 -4.17
CA ALA A 46 -7.33 10.62 -4.18
C ALA A 46 -6.08 11.10 -3.42
N LEU A 47 -5.72 12.38 -3.52
CA LEU A 47 -4.61 12.94 -2.74
C LEU A 47 -4.89 12.88 -1.24
N GLU A 48 -6.10 13.22 -0.80
CA GLU A 48 -6.49 13.11 0.61
C GLU A 48 -6.39 11.65 1.09
N GLN A 49 -6.89 10.70 0.29
CA GLN A 49 -6.77 9.27 0.62
C GLN A 49 -5.32 8.79 0.66
N PHE A 50 -4.46 9.28 -0.23
CA PHE A 50 -3.03 9.03 -0.19
C PHE A 50 -2.42 9.52 1.13
N GLU A 51 -2.69 10.76 1.53
CA GLU A 51 -2.17 11.33 2.78
C GLU A 51 -2.67 10.57 4.00
N HIS A 52 -3.94 10.17 4.03
CA HIS A 52 -4.48 9.29 5.06
C HIS A 52 -3.72 7.96 5.12
N GLY A 53 -3.46 7.33 3.98
CA GLY A 53 -2.71 6.08 3.91
C GLY A 53 -1.28 6.21 4.45
N VAL A 54 -0.61 7.36 4.21
CA VAL A 54 0.72 7.65 4.77
C VAL A 54 0.64 7.72 6.30
N VAL A 55 -0.29 8.50 6.84
CA VAL A 55 -0.44 8.69 8.29
C VAL A 55 -0.74 7.37 8.99
N GLU A 56 -1.67 6.58 8.46
CA GLU A 56 -2.01 5.28 9.06
C GLU A 56 -0.84 4.32 9.10
N GLU A 57 -0.06 4.28 8.03
CA GLU A 57 1.06 3.35 7.96
C GLU A 57 2.22 3.82 8.83
N ASP A 58 2.45 5.13 8.93
CA ASP A 58 3.43 5.69 9.86
C ASP A 58 3.01 5.46 11.32
N GLN A 59 1.72 5.59 11.64
CA GLN A 59 1.21 5.24 12.98
C GLN A 59 1.47 3.78 13.35
N LYS A 60 1.32 2.84 12.40
CA LYS A 60 1.67 1.42 12.64
C LYS A 60 3.17 1.26 12.91
N ARG A 61 4.01 1.94 12.13
CA ARG A 61 5.46 1.95 12.34
C ARG A 61 5.80 2.45 13.75
N LEU A 62 5.20 3.58 14.16
CA LEU A 62 5.39 4.16 15.49
C LEU A 62 4.89 3.24 16.61
N ALA A 63 3.72 2.62 16.42
CA ALA A 63 3.15 1.67 17.39
C ALA A 63 4.03 0.42 17.58
N LEU A 64 4.76 0.01 16.54
CA LEU A 64 5.75 -1.07 16.60
C LEU A 64 7.11 -0.62 17.15
N GLY A 65 7.29 0.68 17.43
CA GLY A 65 8.56 1.23 17.90
C GLY A 65 9.70 1.12 16.88
N MET A 66 9.38 1.02 15.59
CA MET A 66 10.36 0.77 14.53
C MET A 66 10.83 2.08 13.87
N THR A 67 12.11 2.15 13.52
CA THR A 67 12.61 3.17 12.59
C THR A 67 12.08 2.91 11.17
N PRO A 68 12.08 3.90 10.27
CA PRO A 68 11.67 3.70 8.88
C PRO A 68 12.41 2.53 8.19
N GLU A 69 13.71 2.35 8.45
CA GLU A 69 14.51 1.28 7.86
C GLU A 69 14.18 -0.11 8.44
N GLN A 70 13.88 -0.17 9.74
CA GLN A 70 13.41 -1.41 10.37
C GLN A 70 12.04 -1.81 9.84
N PHE A 71 11.15 -0.84 9.68
CA PHE A 71 9.80 -1.06 9.18
C PHE A 71 9.79 -1.49 7.71
N HIS A 72 10.65 -0.90 6.88
CA HIS A 72 10.89 -1.35 5.50
C HIS A 72 11.32 -2.81 5.45
N ARG A 73 12.33 -3.20 6.25
CA ARG A 73 12.80 -4.58 6.35
C ARG A 73 11.71 -5.53 6.84
N HIS A 74 11.00 -5.15 7.89
CA HIS A 74 9.86 -5.91 8.43
C HIS A 74 8.79 -6.19 7.37
N HIS A 75 8.53 -5.22 6.47
CA HIS A 75 7.60 -5.41 5.37
C HIS A 75 8.12 -6.33 4.26
N LEU A 76 9.42 -6.27 3.94
CA LEU A 76 10.05 -7.18 2.98
C LEU A 76 10.02 -8.63 3.46
N ASP A 77 10.34 -8.87 4.74
CA ASP A 77 10.28 -10.21 5.34
C ASP A 77 8.86 -10.77 5.32
N ASN A 78 7.85 -9.96 5.69
CA ASN A 78 6.45 -10.37 5.63
C ASN A 78 5.97 -10.67 4.20
N LYS A 79 6.44 -9.91 3.20
CA LYS A 79 6.12 -10.16 1.78
C LYS A 79 6.74 -11.48 1.30
N THR A 80 7.98 -11.75 1.73
CA THR A 80 8.72 -12.98 1.41
C THR A 80 8.09 -14.21 2.05
N LEU A 81 7.70 -14.13 3.33
CA LEU A 81 7.01 -15.19 4.06
C LEU A 81 5.64 -15.54 3.45
N ARG A 82 4.87 -14.52 3.01
CA ARG A 82 3.60 -14.75 2.30
C ARG A 82 3.79 -15.39 0.93
N SER A 83 4.85 -15.02 0.22
CA SER A 83 5.20 -15.62 -1.08
C SER A 83 5.62 -17.09 -0.92
N ALA A 84 6.46 -17.40 0.07
CA ALA A 84 6.92 -18.75 0.35
C ALA A 84 5.77 -19.70 0.77
N LYS A 85 4.83 -19.23 1.61
CA LYS A 85 3.65 -20.02 1.99
C LYS A 85 2.74 -20.36 0.81
N ARG A 86 2.62 -19.48 -0.20
CA ARG A 86 1.85 -19.76 -1.42
C ARG A 86 2.54 -20.77 -2.33
N SER A 87 3.87 -20.75 -2.40
CA SER A 87 4.64 -21.72 -3.20
C SER A 87 4.61 -23.13 -2.60
N ALA A 88 4.64 -23.25 -1.27
CA ALA A 88 4.56 -24.54 -0.59
C ALA A 88 3.20 -25.25 -0.78
N ASN A 89 2.10 -24.49 -0.89
CA ASN A 89 0.76 -25.04 -1.12
C ASN A 89 0.49 -25.48 -2.58
N GLY A 90 1.40 -25.18 -3.52
CA GLY A 90 1.27 -25.58 -4.93
C GLY A 90 1.97 -26.90 -5.29
N ARG A 91 2.58 -27.58 -4.32
CA ARG A 91 3.49 -28.73 -4.58
C ARG A 91 2.98 -30.07 -4.06
N SER A 92 1.66 -30.22 -3.89
CA SER A 92 0.99 -31.48 -3.54
C SER A 92 -0.08 -31.85 -4.57
N HIS A 93 0.30 -32.04 -5.82
CA HIS A 93 -0.46 -32.85 -6.78
C HIS A 93 0.45 -33.28 -7.95
N VAL A 94 1.13 -34.40 -7.76
CA VAL A 94 1.48 -35.38 -8.80
C VAL A 94 1.49 -36.76 -8.16
#